data_AF-B2IJZ0-F1
#
_entry.id   AF-B2IJZ0-F1
#
_cell.length_a   1.000
_cell.length_b   1.000
_cell.length_c   1.000
_cell.angle_alpha   90.00
_cell.angle_beta   90.00
_cell.angle_gamma   90.00
#
_symmetry.space_group_name_H-M   'P 1'
#
loop_
_entity.id
_entity.type
_entity.pdbx_description
1 polymer ?
#
loop_
_entity_poly.entity_id
_entity_poly.type
_entity_poly.pdbx_seq_one_letter_code
_entity_poly.pdbx_strand_id
1 'polypeptide(L)'
;MASLLIRNVDDALHARLKARAAAHRRSLEEEARELLRTAVAREEIPARETLADLARRLFGHVNGADVDVPPRGSASKREPADFSDSSYNPPDAS
;
A
#
# COMPACT_ATOMS: atom_id res chain seq x y z
N MET A 1 21.62 21.49 14.59
CA MET A 1 20.74 20.31 14.73
C MET A 1 19.46 20.76 15.38
N ALA A 2 18.32 20.36 14.85
CA ALA A 2 17.04 20.52 15.56
C ALA A 2 16.90 19.39 16.59
N SER A 3 16.43 19.72 17.78
CA SER A 3 16.07 18.75 18.82
C SER A 3 14.56 18.74 19.02
N LEU A 4 14.01 17.57 19.32
CA LEU A 4 12.59 17.36 19.60
C LEU A 4 12.46 16.59 20.91
N LEU A 5 11.61 17.07 21.81
CA LEU A 5 11.26 16.36 23.05
C LEU A 5 9.82 15.85 22.93
N ILE A 6 9.65 14.53 22.95
CA ILE A 6 8.33 13.89 22.98
C ILE A 6 8.02 13.54 24.44
N ARG A 7 7.02 14.20 25.02
CA ARG A 7 6.58 13.97 26.40
C ARG A 7 5.38 13.02 26.43
N ASN A 8 5.14 12.39 27.58
CA ASN A 8 3.98 11.53 27.82
C ASN A 8 3.84 10.38 26.80
N VAL A 9 4.96 9.75 26.45
CA VAL A 9 4.96 8.52 25.64
C VAL A 9 4.51 7.38 26.54
N ASP A 10 3.45 6.67 26.14
CA ASP A 10 2.97 5.49 26.84
C ASP A 10 4.06 4.41 26.95
N ASP A 11 4.11 3.72 28.07
CA ASP A 11 5.16 2.73 28.37
C ASP A 11 5.14 1.57 27.36
N ALA A 12 3.94 1.17 26.91
CA ALA A 12 3.81 0.13 25.90
C ALA A 12 4.41 0.58 24.56
N LEU A 13 4.21 1.85 24.18
CA LEU A 13 4.80 2.41 22.97
C LEU A 13 6.33 2.50 23.09
N HIS A 14 6.85 2.95 24.23
CA HIS A 14 8.29 3.03 24.46
C HIS A 14 8.95 1.64 24.43
N ALA A 15 8.34 0.63 25.04
CA ALA A 15 8.82 -0.75 25.02
C ALA A 15 8.87 -1.33 23.59
N ARG A 16 7.82 -1.10 22.80
CA ARG A 16 7.77 -1.52 21.38
C ARG A 16 8.85 -0.84 20.55
N LEU A 17 9.08 0.45 20.76
CA LEU A 17 10.12 1.21 20.06
C LEU A 17 11.51 0.66 20.40
N LYS A 18 11.77 0.33 21.67
CA LYS A 18 13.03 -0.26 22.12
C LYS A 18 13.28 -1.64 21.50
N ALA A 19 12.26 -2.50 21.48
CA ALA A 19 12.35 -3.82 20.85
C ALA A 19 12.66 -3.71 19.34
N ARG A 20 12.00 -2.77 18.65
CA ARG A 20 12.23 -2.50 17.22
C ARG A 20 13.64 -1.97 16.94
N ALA A 21 14.13 -1.04 17.76
CA ALA A 21 15.50 -0.52 17.64
C ALA A 21 16.54 -1.64 17.79
N ALA A 22 16.35 -2.54 18.77
CA ALA A 22 17.21 -3.70 18.95
C ALA A 22 17.20 -4.64 17.73
N ALA A 23 16.01 -4.93 17.17
CA ALA A 23 15.87 -5.75 15.96
C ALA A 23 16.59 -5.13 14.75
N HIS A 24 16.56 -3.81 14.61
CA HIS A 24 17.23 -3.10 13.52
C HIS A 24 18.70 -2.76 13.81
N ARG A 25 19.24 -3.12 14.99
CA ARG A 25 20.59 -2.78 15.45
C ARG A 25 20.87 -1.27 15.41
N ARG A 26 19.88 -0.48 15.80
CA ARG A 26 19.94 0.99 15.88
C ARG A 26 19.80 1.44 17.33
N SER A 27 20.24 2.66 17.62
CA SER A 27 19.88 3.32 18.87
C SER A 27 18.38 3.65 18.87
N LEU A 28 17.80 3.84 20.06
CA LEU A 28 16.41 4.26 20.19
C LEU A 28 16.15 5.57 19.43
N GLU A 29 17.09 6.51 19.53
CA GLU A 29 17.01 7.81 18.84
C GLU A 29 17.03 7.64 17.32
N GLU A 30 17.94 6.84 16.77
CA GLU A 30 18.02 6.65 15.32
C GLU A 30 16.79 5.93 14.77
N GLU A 31 16.27 4.94 15.51
CA GLU A 31 15.02 4.28 15.11
C GLU A 31 13.82 5.24 15.16
N ALA A 32 13.73 6.09 16.20
CA ALA A 32 12.70 7.13 16.27
C ALA A 32 12.80 8.11 15.11
N ARG A 33 14.03 8.53 14.77
CA ARG A 33 14.31 9.43 13.65
C ARG A 33 13.91 8.80 12.32
N GLU A 34 14.22 7.53 12.09
CA GLU A 34 13.80 6.82 10.88
C GLU A 34 12.29 6.71 10.76
N LEU A 35 11.61 6.41 11.86
CA LEU A 35 10.16 6.25 11.89
C LEU A 35 9.48 7.58 11.55
N LEU A 36 9.99 8.71 12.08
CA LEU A 36 9.55 10.05 11.71
C LEU A 36 9.84 10.39 10.25
N ARG A 37 11.05 10.11 9.72
CA ARG A 37 11.37 10.30 8.29
C ARG A 37 10.39 9.56 7.39
N THR A 38 10.12 8.30 7.71
CA THR A 38 9.22 7.44 6.93
C THR A 38 7.77 7.91 7.01
N ALA A 39 7.32 8.37 8.19
CA ALA A 39 5.97 8.88 8.37
C ALA A 39 5.75 10.17 7.57
N VAL A 40 6.66 11.14 7.69
CA VAL A 40 6.58 12.41 6.95
C VAL A 40 6.69 12.18 5.44
N ALA A 41 7.61 11.32 4.99
CA ALA A 41 7.73 10.99 3.57
C ALA A 41 6.45 10.34 3.01
N ARG A 42 5.68 9.59 3.81
CA ARG A 42 4.40 9.03 3.37
C ARG A 42 3.31 10.09 3.22
N GLU A 43 3.34 11.15 4.01
CA GLU A 43 2.43 12.30 3.86
C GLU A 43 2.78 13.13 2.62
N GLU A 44 4.06 13.17 2.23
CA GLU A 44 4.53 13.84 1.02
C GLU A 44 4.24 13.06 -0.27
N ILE A 45 3.92 11.76 -0.17
CA ILE A 45 3.45 11.00 -1.34
C ILE A 45 2.04 11.52 -1.67
N PRO A 46 1.82 12.21 -2.80
CA PRO A 46 0.48 12.61 -3.21
C PRO A 46 -0.40 11.36 -3.22
N ALA A 47 -1.66 11.52 -2.77
CA ALA A 47 -2.63 10.43 -2.63
C ALA A 47 -2.39 9.35 -3.69
N ARG A 48 -2.06 8.14 -3.20
CA ARG A 48 -1.62 6.98 -3.99
C ARG A 48 -2.32 7.00 -5.35
N GLU A 49 -1.55 7.09 -6.44
CA GLU A 49 -2.07 7.21 -7.81
C GLU A 49 -3.26 6.27 -7.97
N THR A 50 -4.47 6.81 -8.15
CA THR A 50 -5.65 5.96 -8.25
C THR A 50 -5.54 5.12 -9.50
N LEU A 51 -6.28 4.02 -9.57
CA LEU A 51 -6.30 3.19 -10.77
C LEU A 51 -6.73 3.99 -12.01
N ALA A 52 -7.56 5.02 -11.83
CA ALA A 52 -7.95 5.97 -12.86
C ALA A 52 -6.80 6.91 -13.29
N ASP A 53 -5.99 7.37 -12.34
CA ASP A 53 -4.81 8.20 -12.64
C ASP A 53 -3.75 7.39 -13.39
N LEU A 54 -3.52 6.16 -12.95
CA LEU A 54 -2.65 5.18 -13.61
C LEU A 54 -3.13 4.90 -15.05
N ALA A 55 -4.44 4.66 -15.23
CA ALA A 55 -5.03 4.44 -16.54
C ALA A 55 -4.89 5.67 -17.44
N ARG A 56 -5.07 6.89 -16.92
CA ARG A 56 -4.88 8.13 -17.70
C ARG A 56 -3.41 8.38 -18.04
N ARG A 57 -2.48 8.05 -17.16
CA ARG A 57 -1.05 8.20 -17.44
C ARG A 57 -0.56 7.22 -18.49
N LEU A 58 -1.03 5.97 -18.44
CA LEU A 58 -0.61 4.90 -19.36
C LEU A 58 -1.38 4.93 -20.68
N PHE A 59 -2.68 5.21 -20.65
CA PHE A 59 -3.59 5.08 -21.79
C PHE A 59 -4.41 6.35 -22.08
N GLY A 60 -4.10 7.47 -21.43
CA GLY A 60 -4.76 8.75 -21.72
C GLY A 60 -4.36 9.33 -23.06
N HIS A 61 -4.80 10.55 -23.34
CA HIS A 61 -4.75 11.14 -24.69
C HIS A 61 -3.39 11.07 -25.43
N VAL A 62 -2.27 11.16 -24.69
CA VAL A 62 -0.92 11.16 -25.28
C VAL A 62 -0.36 9.74 -25.49
N ASN A 63 -0.71 8.79 -24.61
CA ASN A 63 -0.11 7.44 -24.57
C ASN A 63 -1.12 6.33 -24.92
N GLY A 64 -2.37 6.69 -25.16
CA GLY A 64 -3.45 5.78 -25.53
C GLY A 64 -3.22 5.19 -26.92
N ALA A 65 -3.55 3.91 -27.06
CA ALA A 65 -3.60 3.25 -28.35
C ALA A 65 -5.05 3.14 -28.80
N ASP A 66 -5.29 3.36 -30.09
CA ASP A 66 -6.57 3.01 -30.70
C ASP A 66 -6.56 1.51 -30.95
N VAL A 67 -7.39 0.78 -30.19
CA VAL A 67 -7.44 -0.68 -30.24
C VAL A 67 -8.66 -1.06 -31.04
N ASP A 68 -8.44 -1.73 -32.17
CA ASP A 68 -9.54 -2.28 -32.96
C ASP A 68 -10.28 -3.30 -32.09
N VAL A 69 -11.51 -2.97 -31.71
CA VAL A 69 -12.31 -3.80 -30.83
C VAL A 69 -12.77 -4.99 -31.67
N PRO A 70 -12.30 -6.21 -31.39
CA PRO A 70 -12.68 -7.35 -32.19
C PRO A 70 -14.21 -7.47 -32.17
N PRO A 71 -14.84 -7.79 -33.31
CA PRO A 71 -16.28 -8.01 -33.34
C PRO A 71 -16.61 -9.04 -32.25
N ARG A 72 -17.67 -8.79 -31.48
CA ARG A 72 -18.14 -9.75 -30.47
C ARG A 72 -18.38 -11.07 -31.18
N GLY A 73 -17.41 -11.98 -31.07
CA GLY A 73 -17.50 -13.27 -31.71
C GLY A 73 -18.68 -14.02 -31.13
N SER A 74 -19.25 -14.93 -31.91
CA SER A 74 -20.17 -15.98 -31.44
C SER A 74 -19.46 -16.98 -30.52
N ALA A 75 -18.38 -16.57 -29.85
CA ALA A 75 -17.65 -17.35 -28.87
C ALA A 75 -18.69 -17.94 -27.94
N SER A 76 -18.85 -19.26 -28.10
CA SER A 76 -19.79 -20.13 -27.39
C SER A 76 -20.09 -19.54 -26.04
N LYS A 77 -21.38 -19.32 -25.73
CA LYS A 77 -21.90 -18.98 -24.39
C LYS A 77 -20.92 -19.53 -23.36
N ARG A 78 -19.99 -18.68 -22.88
CA ARG A 78 -19.11 -19.12 -21.81
C ARG A 78 -20.07 -19.37 -20.68
N GLU A 79 -20.07 -20.59 -20.17
CA GLU A 79 -20.88 -20.90 -19.01
C GLU A 79 -20.53 -19.85 -17.95
N PRO A 80 -21.52 -19.13 -17.39
CA PRO A 80 -21.26 -18.12 -16.39
C PRO A 80 -20.39 -18.73 -15.30
N ALA A 81 -19.42 -17.98 -14.79
CA ALA A 81 -18.66 -18.45 -13.64
C ALA A 81 -19.67 -18.81 -12.52
N ASP A 82 -19.63 -20.05 -12.08
CA ASP A 82 -20.44 -20.52 -10.97
C ASP A 82 -19.81 -20.03 -9.67
N PHE A 83 -20.43 -19.03 -9.06
CA PHE A 83 -20.02 -18.47 -7.77
C PHE A 83 -20.69 -19.16 -6.58
N SER A 84 -21.42 -20.26 -6.81
CA SER A 84 -22.11 -21.00 -5.74
C SER A 84 -21.16 -21.93 -4.94
N ASP A 85 -19.96 -22.20 -5.46
CA ASP A 85 -18.95 -22.94 -4.71
C ASP A 85 -18.28 -22.04 -3.67
N SER A 86 -18.69 -22.20 -2.40
CA SER A 86 -18.14 -21.51 -1.23
C SER A 86 -16.80 -22.10 -0.76
N SER A 87 -15.96 -22.59 -1.68
CA SER A 87 -14.63 -23.11 -1.37
C SER A 87 -13.61 -22.01 -1.03
N TYR A 88 -14.05 -20.74 -0.93
CA TYR A 88 -13.26 -19.66 -0.36
C TYR A 88 -13.02 -19.90 1.14
N ASN A 89 -11.87 -20.48 1.46
CA ASN A 89 -11.33 -20.50 2.81
C ASN A 89 -10.47 -19.24 3.00
N PRO A 90 -10.98 -18.16 3.61
CA PRO A 90 -10.16 -16.98 3.89
C PRO A 90 -8.97 -17.41 4.76
N PRO A 91 -7.76 -16.87 4.53
CA PRO A 91 -6.62 -17.15 5.40
C PRO A 91 -6.98 -16.74 6.82
N ASP A 92 -6.79 -17.67 7.77
CA ASP A 92 -7.03 -17.46 9.20
C ASP A 92 -6.46 -16.10 9.64
N ALA A 93 -7.36 -15.21 10.05
CA ALA A 93 -6.98 -13.94 10.63
C ALA A 93 -6.44 -14.20 12.04
N SER A 94 -5.11 -14.36 12.13
CA SER A 94 -4.34 -14.28 13.38
C SER A 94 -3.68 -12.91 13.52
#